data_AF-A0A8T5JHZ9-F1
#
_entry.id   AF-A0A8T5JHZ9-F1
#
_cell.length_a   1.000
_cell.length_b   1.000
_cell.length_c   1.000
_cell.angle_alpha   90.00
_cell.angle_beta   90.00
_cell.angle_gamma   90.00
#
_symmetry.space_group_name_H-M   'P 1'
#
loop_
_entity.id
_entity.type
_entity.pdbx_description
1 polymer ?
#
loop_
_entity_poly.entity_id
_entity_poly.type
_entity_poly.pdbx_seq_one_letter_code
_entity_poly.pdbx_strand_id
1 'polypeptide(L)'
;MNVDEFRVYLKVRGYDRDTVDSYVNGVEKAQGYFGDRPVGEVDVDGFKEYVAHLLEKGENTEGNLVGLARYVYSSDMKDQWIYFAAILGGREVFPSIEERLENLTDRETAEKIFSNIDVPELGEGPGLYPIATNQLMVQLRSELPDHVWKRVLAGNHHRIPLESFGRHKKWLEEAGSVDAWLKQMHEKAVKELDEHCRENRIWYEQVITPKVVEYVRSSQEILSGVRNGDWIYNTKFPYSPNAYLSETDPDERRYLMCHCVLAREAVKSGAPDIPMEWCYCSAGYGKLRYDVAFGVDTDVEVIESVFSGSDKCRFRFKIPEKFL
;
A
#
# COMPACT_ATOMS: atom_id res chain seq x y z
N MET A 1 -10.26 17.65 18.16
CA MET A 1 -9.46 18.67 17.45
C MET A 1 -10.41 19.66 16.82
N ASN A 2 -10.19 20.98 16.94
CA ASN A 2 -10.96 21.97 16.17
C ASN A 2 -10.25 22.33 14.84
N VAL A 3 -10.89 23.13 13.99
CA VAL A 3 -10.37 23.48 12.65
C VAL A 3 -9.05 24.26 12.72
N ASP A 4 -8.88 25.16 13.70
CA ASP A 4 -7.64 25.92 13.88
C ASP A 4 -6.47 25.02 14.29
N GLU A 5 -6.73 24.09 15.21
CA GLU A 5 -5.76 23.06 15.60
C GLU A 5 -5.38 22.17 14.40
N PHE A 6 -6.35 21.79 13.58
CA PHE A 6 -6.11 21.00 12.37
C PHE A 6 -5.26 21.76 11.34
N ARG A 7 -5.52 23.06 11.14
CA ARG A 7 -4.72 23.94 10.29
C ARG A 7 -3.26 24.01 10.76
N VAL A 8 -3.03 24.13 12.07
CA VAL A 8 -1.68 24.10 12.65
C VAL A 8 -1.03 22.73 12.42
N TYR A 9 -1.77 21.64 12.66
CA TYR A 9 -1.31 20.28 12.43
C TYR A 9 -0.81 20.09 10.98
N LEU A 10 -1.56 20.54 9.98
CA LEU A 10 -1.15 20.43 8.57
C LEU A 10 0.12 21.23 8.25
N LYS A 11 0.25 22.46 8.79
CA LYS A 11 1.46 23.27 8.59
C LYS A 11 2.71 22.62 9.18
N VAL A 12 2.61 22.04 10.37
CA VAL A 12 3.72 21.30 11.01
C VAL A 12 4.15 20.11 10.17
N ARG A 13 3.23 19.50 9.42
CA ARG A 13 3.51 18.40 8.48
C ARG A 13 4.07 18.87 7.13
N GLY A 14 4.27 20.17 6.93
CA GLY A 14 4.93 20.74 5.75
C GLY A 14 4.04 20.90 4.53
N TYR A 15 2.71 20.81 4.69
CA TYR A 15 1.77 21.12 3.59
C TYR A 15 1.85 22.61 3.22
N ASP A 16 1.79 22.90 1.92
CA ASP A 16 1.72 24.26 1.41
C ASP A 16 0.38 24.92 1.76
N ARG A 17 0.31 26.25 1.60
CA ARG A 17 -0.85 27.04 2.01
C ARG A 17 -2.13 26.61 1.29
N ASP A 18 -2.06 26.36 -0.01
CA ASP A 18 -3.24 26.09 -0.82
C ASP A 18 -3.82 24.71 -0.46
N THR A 19 -2.95 23.72 -0.23
CA THR A 19 -3.36 22.41 0.30
C THR A 19 -3.98 22.52 1.69
N VAL A 20 -3.39 23.32 2.59
CA VAL A 20 -3.94 23.54 3.93
C VAL A 20 -5.34 24.17 3.85
N ASP A 21 -5.51 25.21 3.03
CA ASP A 21 -6.78 25.90 2.86
C ASP A 21 -7.85 24.97 2.26
N SER A 22 -7.46 24.16 1.26
CA SER A 22 -8.33 23.15 0.64
C SER A 22 -8.80 22.09 1.64
N TYR A 23 -7.91 21.53 2.44
CA TYR A 23 -8.25 20.50 3.43
C TYR A 23 -9.11 21.04 4.58
N VAL A 24 -8.82 22.26 5.04
CA VAL A 24 -9.64 22.94 6.05
C VAL A 24 -11.06 23.16 5.54
N ASN A 25 -11.19 23.67 4.31
CA ASN A 25 -12.50 23.86 3.67
C ASN A 25 -13.27 22.55 3.51
N GLY A 26 -12.58 21.44 3.22
CA GLY A 26 -13.18 20.10 3.18
C GLY A 26 -13.82 19.68 4.51
N VAL A 27 -13.15 19.96 5.63
CA VAL A 27 -13.65 19.68 6.99
C VAL A 27 -14.81 20.61 7.36
N GLU A 28 -14.70 21.90 7.03
CA GLU A 28 -15.78 22.88 7.27
C GLU A 28 -17.04 22.53 6.47
N LYS A 29 -16.88 22.06 5.24
CA LYS A 29 -17.98 21.57 4.41
C LYS A 29 -18.66 20.34 5.03
N ALA A 30 -17.86 19.40 5.54
CA ALA A 30 -18.38 18.25 6.26
C ALA A 30 -19.15 18.68 7.53
N GLN A 31 -18.60 19.63 8.30
CA GLN A 31 -19.29 20.20 9.46
C GLN A 31 -20.62 20.86 9.06
N GLY A 32 -20.67 21.56 7.92
CA GLY A 32 -21.90 22.12 7.37
C GLY A 32 -22.96 21.06 7.03
N TYR A 33 -22.55 19.92 6.49
CA TYR A 33 -23.45 18.79 6.21
C TYR A 33 -23.98 18.14 7.50
N PHE A 34 -23.13 17.97 8.52
CA PHE A 34 -23.51 17.36 9.80
C PHE A 34 -24.26 18.30 10.75
N GLY A 35 -24.30 19.60 10.44
CA GLY A 35 -25.01 20.61 11.22
C GLY A 35 -24.45 20.75 12.63
N ASP A 36 -25.30 20.55 13.64
CA ASP A 36 -24.91 20.68 15.06
C ASP A 36 -24.05 19.51 15.57
N ARG A 37 -23.97 18.40 14.83
CA ARG A 37 -23.13 17.26 15.22
C ARG A 37 -21.67 17.57 14.88
N PRO A 38 -20.75 17.63 15.85
CA PRO A 38 -19.34 17.87 15.56
C PRO A 38 -18.76 16.74 14.69
N VAL A 39 -17.93 17.08 13.69
CA VAL A 39 -17.26 16.07 12.82
C VAL A 39 -16.57 14.98 13.66
N GLY A 40 -15.95 15.36 14.77
CA GLY A 40 -15.26 14.43 15.69
C GLY A 40 -16.15 13.41 16.41
N GLU A 41 -17.47 13.58 16.36
CA GLU A 41 -18.46 12.69 17.01
C GLU A 41 -19.30 11.92 15.98
N VAL A 42 -18.97 12.03 14.68
CA VAL A 42 -19.64 11.30 13.61
C VAL A 42 -19.10 9.86 13.54
N ASP A 43 -20.02 8.90 13.53
CA ASP A 43 -19.71 7.49 13.36
C ASP A 43 -19.41 7.15 11.88
N VAL A 44 -18.98 5.92 11.63
CA VAL A 44 -18.60 5.47 10.29
C VAL A 44 -19.76 5.56 9.31
N ASP A 45 -20.99 5.27 9.74
CA ASP A 45 -22.16 5.28 8.84
C ASP A 45 -22.53 6.70 8.43
N GLY A 46 -22.45 7.68 9.33
CA GLY A 46 -22.60 9.10 8.99
C GLY A 46 -21.54 9.57 7.98
N PHE A 47 -20.29 9.10 8.09
CA PHE A 47 -19.28 9.38 7.07
C PHE A 47 -19.58 8.70 5.73
N LYS A 48 -20.10 7.46 5.72
CA LYS A 48 -20.53 6.80 4.47
C LYS A 48 -21.63 7.59 3.76
N GLU A 49 -22.63 8.08 4.51
CA GLU A 49 -23.70 8.93 3.97
C GLU A 49 -23.14 10.22 3.37
N TYR A 50 -22.20 10.87 4.05
CA TYR A 50 -21.56 12.08 3.54
C TYR A 50 -20.70 11.82 2.29
N VAL A 51 -19.94 10.72 2.25
CA VAL A 51 -19.16 10.34 1.06
C VAL A 51 -20.08 10.04 -0.12
N ALA A 52 -21.19 9.33 0.10
CA ALA A 52 -22.20 9.10 -0.93
C ALA A 52 -22.81 10.41 -1.45
N HIS A 53 -23.07 11.37 -0.55
CA HIS A 53 -23.52 12.71 -0.94
C HIS A 53 -22.49 13.44 -1.81
N LEU A 54 -21.20 13.40 -1.44
CA LEU A 54 -20.14 14.01 -2.24
C LEU A 54 -20.04 13.38 -3.64
N LEU A 55 -20.13 12.05 -3.74
CA LEU A 55 -20.15 11.33 -5.02
C LEU A 55 -21.35 11.76 -5.88
N GLU A 56 -22.56 11.79 -5.31
CA GLU A 56 -23.77 12.21 -6.04
C GLU A 56 -23.66 13.64 -6.59
N LYS A 57 -22.95 14.53 -5.89
CA LYS A 57 -22.76 15.93 -6.30
C LYS A 57 -21.52 16.16 -7.17
N GLY A 58 -20.68 15.15 -7.39
CA GLY A 58 -19.37 15.33 -8.05
C GLY A 58 -18.40 16.20 -7.25
N GLU A 59 -18.52 16.16 -5.92
CA GLU A 59 -17.75 16.97 -4.98
C GLU A 59 -16.75 16.12 -4.16
N ASN A 60 -16.53 14.87 -4.57
CA ASN A 60 -15.55 13.92 -4.03
C ASN A 60 -14.09 14.28 -4.38
N THR A 61 -13.72 15.54 -4.20
CA THR A 61 -12.37 16.05 -4.48
C THR A 61 -11.35 15.58 -3.44
N GLU A 62 -10.06 15.61 -3.79
CA GLU A 62 -9.00 15.38 -2.80
C GLU A 62 -9.11 16.33 -1.60
N GLY A 63 -9.43 17.61 -1.83
CA GLY A 63 -9.61 18.59 -0.77
C GLY A 63 -10.64 18.15 0.27
N ASN A 64 -11.79 17.66 -0.20
CA ASN A 64 -12.89 17.24 0.64
C ASN A 64 -12.61 15.89 1.33
N LEU A 65 -12.16 14.89 0.58
CA LEU A 65 -12.02 13.53 1.13
C LEU A 65 -10.68 13.29 1.84
N VAL A 66 -9.56 13.72 1.24
CA VAL A 66 -8.24 13.56 1.86
C VAL A 66 -8.11 14.50 3.05
N GLY A 67 -8.59 15.74 2.93
CA GLY A 67 -8.64 16.68 4.05
C GLY A 67 -9.39 16.12 5.26
N LEU A 68 -10.57 15.54 5.03
CA LEU A 68 -11.37 14.90 6.07
C LEU A 68 -10.69 13.67 6.66
N ALA A 69 -10.10 12.81 5.83
CA ALA A 69 -9.33 11.65 6.32
C ALA A 69 -8.14 12.07 7.20
N ARG A 70 -7.47 13.18 6.87
CA ARG A 70 -6.38 13.73 7.70
C ARG A 70 -6.88 14.27 9.03
N TYR A 71 -8.04 14.92 9.04
CA TYR A 71 -8.68 15.39 10.27
C TYR A 71 -9.08 14.23 11.19
N VAL A 72 -9.70 13.19 10.61
CA VAL A 72 -10.06 11.94 11.29
C VAL A 72 -8.83 11.29 11.91
N TYR A 73 -7.74 11.15 11.14
CA TYR A 73 -6.48 10.61 11.63
C TYR A 73 -5.89 11.43 12.77
N SER A 74 -5.83 12.76 12.62
CA SER A 74 -5.25 13.65 13.64
C SER A 74 -6.11 13.75 14.90
N SER A 75 -7.39 13.36 14.83
CA SER A 75 -8.33 13.32 15.94
C SER A 75 -8.43 11.95 16.63
N ASP A 76 -7.56 10.99 16.28
CA ASP A 76 -7.54 9.62 16.83
C ASP A 76 -8.86 8.84 16.64
N MET A 77 -9.58 9.12 15.55
CA MET A 77 -10.85 8.46 15.19
C MET A 77 -10.59 7.17 14.41
N LYS A 78 -10.26 6.09 15.12
CA LYS A 78 -9.69 4.85 14.54
C LYS A 78 -10.60 4.14 13.54
N ASP A 79 -11.88 3.95 13.87
CA ASP A 79 -12.81 3.20 13.01
C ASP A 79 -13.11 3.97 11.71
N GLN A 80 -13.26 5.28 11.82
CA GLN A 80 -13.44 6.19 10.71
C GLN A 80 -12.18 6.26 9.84
N TRP A 81 -10.99 6.27 10.45
CA TRP A 81 -9.72 6.21 9.73
C TRP A 81 -9.62 4.93 8.90
N ILE A 82 -10.02 3.77 9.44
CA ILE A 82 -10.04 2.50 8.70
C ILE A 82 -10.93 2.61 7.45
N TYR A 83 -12.12 3.21 7.58
CA TYR A 83 -13.02 3.46 6.46
C TYR A 83 -12.37 4.37 5.39
N PHE A 84 -11.82 5.52 5.78
CA PHE A 84 -11.16 6.44 4.84
C PHE A 84 -9.93 5.81 4.18
N ALA A 85 -9.13 5.03 4.93
CA ALA A 85 -7.99 4.31 4.37
C ALA A 85 -8.41 3.30 3.29
N ALA A 86 -9.57 2.67 3.43
CA ALA A 86 -10.10 1.73 2.44
C ALA A 86 -10.51 2.40 1.12
N ILE A 87 -11.18 3.56 1.18
CA ILE A 87 -11.68 4.26 -0.02
C ILE A 87 -10.64 5.20 -0.66
N LEU A 88 -9.58 5.57 0.07
CA LEU A 88 -8.52 6.47 -0.43
C LEU A 88 -7.19 5.77 -0.70
N GLY A 89 -7.02 4.52 -0.24
CA GLY A 89 -5.75 3.80 -0.30
C GLY A 89 -5.29 3.46 -1.72
N GLY A 90 -6.24 3.41 -2.67
CA GLY A 90 -5.98 3.09 -4.07
C GLY A 90 -5.67 4.28 -4.98
N ARG A 91 -5.95 5.51 -4.53
CA ARG A 91 -6.08 6.70 -5.39
C ARG A 91 -4.84 7.06 -6.22
N GLU A 92 -3.65 6.80 -5.68
CA GLU A 92 -2.38 7.13 -6.34
C GLU A 92 -1.88 6.05 -7.29
N VAL A 93 -2.40 4.82 -7.16
CA VAL A 93 -1.77 3.64 -7.76
C VAL A 93 -2.04 3.58 -9.25
N PHE A 94 -3.30 3.71 -9.69
CA PHE A 94 -3.63 3.74 -11.13
C PHE A 94 -2.95 4.90 -11.86
N PRO A 95 -3.02 6.16 -11.39
CA PRO A 95 -2.28 7.26 -12.02
C PRO A 95 -0.76 7.04 -12.07
N SER A 96 -0.18 6.45 -11.02
CA SER A 96 1.25 6.14 -11.04
C SER A 96 1.61 5.00 -12.01
N ILE A 97 0.72 4.02 -12.20
CA ILE A 97 0.90 2.97 -13.21
C ILE A 97 0.83 3.59 -14.61
N GLU A 98 -0.13 4.47 -14.88
CA GLU A 98 -0.25 5.18 -16.16
C GLU A 98 0.99 6.02 -16.48
N GLU A 99 1.46 6.83 -15.52
CA GLU A 99 2.68 7.63 -15.67
C GLU A 99 3.91 6.75 -15.96
N ARG A 100 4.04 5.63 -15.25
CA ARG A 100 5.16 4.70 -15.47
C ARG A 100 5.03 3.97 -16.81
N LEU A 101 3.82 3.64 -17.23
CA LEU A 101 3.53 3.04 -18.52
C LEU A 101 3.99 3.98 -19.64
N GLU A 102 3.54 5.24 -19.63
CA GLU A 102 3.97 6.26 -20.59
C GLU A 102 5.50 6.40 -20.65
N ASN A 103 6.17 6.42 -19.50
CA ASN A 103 7.63 6.53 -19.44
C ASN A 103 8.38 5.31 -20.00
N LEU A 104 7.78 4.11 -19.98
CA LEU A 104 8.39 2.87 -20.47
C LEU A 104 7.97 2.53 -21.91
N THR A 105 6.91 3.15 -22.40
CA THR A 105 6.39 3.03 -23.76
C THR A 105 6.31 4.41 -24.41
N ASP A 106 5.11 4.99 -24.44
CA ASP A 106 4.76 6.30 -24.95
C ASP A 106 3.33 6.68 -24.50
N ARG A 107 2.97 7.95 -24.69
CA ARG A 107 1.67 8.50 -24.29
C ARG A 107 0.49 7.86 -25.01
N GLU A 108 0.62 7.57 -26.31
CA GLU A 108 -0.45 6.99 -27.11
C GLU A 108 -0.82 5.59 -26.60
N THR A 109 0.19 4.80 -26.26
CA THR A 109 0.02 3.48 -25.66
C THR A 109 -0.63 3.56 -24.29
N ALA A 110 -0.20 4.50 -23.44
CA ALA A 110 -0.80 4.71 -22.12
C ALA A 110 -2.27 5.12 -22.22
N GLU A 111 -2.58 6.13 -23.03
CA GLU A 111 -3.96 6.61 -23.29
C GLU A 111 -4.84 5.49 -23.87
N LYS A 112 -4.31 4.67 -24.80
CA LYS A 112 -5.03 3.51 -25.37
C LYS A 112 -5.39 2.48 -24.30
N ILE A 113 -4.45 2.14 -23.41
CA ILE A 113 -4.70 1.15 -22.35
C ILE A 113 -5.69 1.69 -21.32
N PHE A 114 -5.49 2.92 -20.83
CA PHE A 114 -6.29 3.49 -19.74
C PHE A 114 -7.69 3.95 -20.16
N SER A 115 -7.91 4.29 -21.44
CA SER A 115 -9.26 4.56 -21.97
C SER A 115 -10.21 3.35 -21.97
N ASN A 116 -9.69 2.14 -21.70
CA ASN A 116 -10.46 0.90 -21.62
C ASN A 116 -10.56 0.33 -20.19
N ILE A 117 -10.40 1.18 -19.17
CA ILE A 117 -10.44 0.78 -17.76
C ILE A 117 -11.43 1.69 -17.02
N ASP A 118 -12.37 1.08 -16.32
CA ASP A 118 -13.33 1.77 -15.47
C ASP A 118 -12.72 1.99 -14.07
N VAL A 119 -11.76 2.90 -13.97
CA VAL A 119 -11.09 3.20 -12.69
C VAL A 119 -12.11 3.81 -11.72
N PRO A 120 -12.30 3.24 -10.52
CA PRO A 120 -13.24 3.80 -9.54
C PRO A 120 -12.87 5.22 -9.15
N GLU A 121 -13.88 6.06 -8.98
CA GLU A 121 -13.72 7.44 -8.55
C GLU A 121 -13.25 7.51 -7.09
N LEU A 122 -12.67 8.66 -6.72
CA LEU A 122 -12.21 8.88 -5.35
C LEU A 122 -13.39 8.78 -4.37
N GLY A 123 -13.26 7.93 -3.35
CA GLY A 123 -14.31 7.71 -2.35
C GLY A 123 -15.23 6.54 -2.66
N GLU A 124 -15.17 5.95 -3.85
CA GLU A 124 -15.89 4.72 -4.13
C GLU A 124 -15.34 3.53 -3.31
N GLY A 125 -16.23 2.57 -3.07
CA GLY A 125 -15.92 1.43 -2.20
C GLY A 125 -14.84 0.51 -2.77
N PRO A 126 -14.05 -0.14 -1.91
CA PRO A 126 -12.94 -1.01 -2.34
C PRO A 126 -13.39 -2.23 -3.17
N GLY A 127 -14.69 -2.57 -3.15
CA GLY A 127 -15.26 -3.65 -3.95
C GLY A 127 -15.30 -3.39 -5.46
N LEU A 128 -15.13 -2.14 -5.92
CA LEU A 128 -15.12 -1.81 -7.35
C LEU A 128 -13.73 -1.96 -7.99
N TYR A 129 -12.65 -1.76 -7.21
CA TYR A 129 -11.28 -1.81 -7.74
C TYR A 129 -10.86 -3.16 -8.36
N PRO A 130 -11.33 -4.33 -7.89
CA PRO A 130 -10.97 -5.58 -8.54
C PRO A 130 -11.38 -5.66 -10.01
N ILE A 131 -12.50 -5.03 -10.40
CA ILE A 131 -12.96 -4.98 -11.79
C ILE A 131 -11.96 -4.18 -12.64
N ALA A 132 -11.64 -2.96 -12.22
CA ALA A 132 -10.65 -2.12 -12.89
C ALA A 132 -9.26 -2.76 -12.93
N THR A 133 -8.88 -3.45 -11.86
CA THR A 133 -7.61 -4.18 -11.78
C THR A 133 -7.55 -5.32 -12.80
N ASN A 134 -8.63 -6.09 -12.94
CA ASN A 134 -8.72 -7.14 -13.95
C ASN A 134 -8.67 -6.56 -15.37
N GLN A 135 -9.42 -5.48 -15.64
CA GLN A 135 -9.39 -4.76 -16.92
C GLN A 135 -7.98 -4.30 -17.27
N LEU A 136 -7.28 -3.65 -16.33
CA LEU A 136 -5.89 -3.22 -16.52
C LEU A 136 -4.97 -4.39 -16.85
N MET A 137 -5.09 -5.51 -16.13
CA MET A 137 -4.27 -6.70 -16.39
C MET A 137 -4.54 -7.30 -17.78
N VAL A 138 -5.79 -7.28 -18.24
CA VAL A 138 -6.16 -7.72 -19.60
C VAL A 138 -5.50 -6.81 -20.63
N GLN A 139 -5.66 -5.49 -20.51
CA GLN A 139 -5.11 -4.50 -21.44
C GLN A 139 -3.57 -4.55 -21.50
N LEU A 140 -2.90 -4.59 -20.36
CA LEU A 140 -1.44 -4.66 -20.29
C LEU A 140 -0.88 -5.91 -21.00
N ARG A 141 -1.54 -7.06 -20.84
CA ARG A 141 -1.10 -8.32 -21.45
C ARG A 141 -1.40 -8.41 -22.94
N SER A 142 -2.47 -7.80 -23.42
CA SER A 142 -2.82 -7.81 -24.84
C SER A 142 -1.95 -6.85 -25.64
N GLU A 143 -1.56 -5.72 -25.05
CA GLU A 143 -0.88 -4.64 -25.75
C GLU A 143 0.65 -4.70 -25.63
N LEU A 144 1.18 -5.29 -24.57
CA LEU A 144 2.62 -5.21 -24.25
C LEU A 144 3.28 -6.59 -24.12
N PRO A 145 4.57 -6.71 -24.50
CA PRO A 145 5.36 -7.88 -24.15
C PRO A 145 5.49 -8.06 -22.64
N ASP A 146 5.60 -9.33 -22.21
CA ASP A 146 5.75 -9.74 -20.82
C ASP A 146 6.74 -8.92 -19.98
N HIS A 147 7.93 -8.72 -20.52
CA HIS A 147 8.99 -8.01 -19.81
C HIS A 147 8.69 -6.52 -19.64
N VAL A 148 7.83 -5.92 -20.46
CA VAL A 148 7.45 -4.50 -20.36
C VAL A 148 6.38 -4.32 -19.30
N TRP A 149 5.24 -5.01 -19.41
CA TRP A 149 4.14 -4.79 -18.45
C TRP A 149 4.51 -5.24 -17.03
N LYS A 150 5.34 -6.26 -16.87
CA LYS A 150 5.88 -6.66 -15.55
C LYS A 150 6.71 -5.52 -14.93
N ARG A 151 7.52 -4.83 -15.73
CA ARG A 151 8.32 -3.67 -15.29
C ARG A 151 7.47 -2.43 -15.04
N VAL A 152 6.38 -2.24 -15.80
CA VAL A 152 5.37 -1.22 -15.53
C VAL A 152 4.82 -1.45 -14.13
N LEU A 153 4.29 -2.63 -13.82
CA LEU A 153 3.72 -2.95 -12.49
C LEU A 153 4.76 -2.94 -11.36
N ALA A 154 6.01 -3.33 -11.62
CA ALA A 154 7.07 -3.40 -10.60
C ALA A 154 7.66 -2.03 -10.20
N GLY A 155 6.85 -0.97 -10.26
CA GLY A 155 7.20 0.39 -9.86
C GLY A 155 6.88 0.73 -8.41
N ASN A 156 7.34 1.91 -7.99
CA ASN A 156 6.98 2.54 -6.73
C ASN A 156 5.62 3.27 -6.85
N HIS A 157 4.54 2.52 -7.05
CA HIS A 157 3.22 3.11 -7.34
C HIS A 157 2.53 3.75 -6.13
N HIS A 158 3.02 3.46 -4.93
CA HIS A 158 2.62 4.16 -3.71
C HIS A 158 3.36 5.49 -3.52
N ARG A 159 4.23 5.88 -4.47
CA ARG A 159 5.01 7.12 -4.47
C ARG A 159 5.78 7.33 -3.16
N ILE A 160 6.29 6.24 -2.57
CA ILE A 160 7.06 6.30 -1.33
C ILE A 160 8.37 7.03 -1.63
N PRO A 161 8.70 8.11 -0.92
CA PRO A 161 9.89 8.84 -1.28
C PRO A 161 11.16 8.03 -0.96
N LEU A 162 12.16 8.11 -1.85
CA LEU A 162 13.32 7.22 -1.86
C LEU A 162 14.18 7.32 -0.59
N GLU A 163 14.17 8.51 0.03
CA GLU A 163 14.89 8.79 1.28
C GLU A 163 14.46 7.89 2.44
N SER A 164 13.23 7.39 2.42
CA SER A 164 12.64 6.51 3.42
C SER A 164 13.38 5.17 3.46
N PHE A 165 14.03 4.79 2.35
CA PHE A 165 14.91 3.63 2.25
C PHE A 165 16.40 3.98 2.19
N GLY A 166 16.79 5.26 2.31
CA GLY A 166 18.18 5.71 2.18
C GLY A 166 19.14 5.05 3.17
N ARG A 167 18.64 4.58 4.33
CA ARG A 167 19.42 3.83 5.32
C ARG A 167 19.93 2.48 4.79
N HIS A 168 19.21 1.85 3.87
CA HIS A 168 19.56 0.52 3.36
C HIS A 168 20.87 0.51 2.58
N LYS A 169 21.16 1.59 1.84
CA LYS A 169 22.44 1.77 1.18
C LYS A 169 23.60 1.79 2.19
N LYS A 170 23.47 2.60 3.25
CA LYS A 170 24.48 2.67 4.33
C LYS A 170 24.67 1.31 5.01
N TRP A 171 23.57 0.62 5.30
CA TRP A 171 23.62 -0.71 5.90
C TRP A 171 24.32 -1.74 5.03
N LEU A 172 24.09 -1.74 3.73
CA LEU A 172 24.78 -2.62 2.81
C LEU A 172 26.29 -2.32 2.78
N GLU A 173 26.67 -1.04 2.73
CA GLU A 173 28.07 -0.59 2.76
C GLU A 173 28.77 -0.99 4.08
N GLU A 174 28.11 -0.78 5.23
CA GLU A 174 28.64 -1.12 6.56
C GLU A 174 28.73 -2.63 6.79
N ALA A 175 27.76 -3.40 6.29
CA ALA A 175 27.71 -4.85 6.46
C ALA A 175 28.74 -5.61 5.60
N GLY A 176 29.22 -5.00 4.51
CA GLY A 176 30.25 -5.55 3.63
C GLY A 176 29.79 -6.71 2.73
N SER A 177 28.57 -7.24 2.90
CA SER A 177 27.96 -8.23 2.02
C SER A 177 26.43 -8.18 2.06
N VAL A 178 25.80 -8.70 1.00
CA VAL A 178 24.32 -8.83 0.94
C VAL A 178 23.80 -9.70 2.09
N ASP A 179 24.48 -10.81 2.41
CA ASP A 179 24.03 -11.72 3.48
C ASP A 179 24.09 -11.08 4.86
N ALA A 180 25.18 -10.37 5.17
CA ALA A 180 25.33 -9.66 6.43
C ALA A 180 24.29 -8.53 6.55
N TRP A 181 24.01 -7.82 5.47
CA TRP A 181 22.99 -6.79 5.40
C TRP A 181 21.57 -7.34 5.65
N LEU A 182 21.21 -8.44 4.99
CA LEU A 182 19.90 -9.08 5.16
C LEU A 182 19.72 -9.63 6.58
N LYS A 183 20.78 -10.19 7.17
CA LYS A 183 20.77 -10.63 8.58
C LYS A 183 20.56 -9.44 9.52
N GLN A 184 21.30 -8.34 9.31
CA GLN A 184 21.14 -7.11 10.09
C GLN A 184 19.72 -6.54 9.98
N MET A 185 19.13 -6.52 8.78
CA MET A 185 17.75 -6.08 8.55
C MET A 185 16.76 -6.93 9.36
N HIS A 186 16.94 -8.24 9.38
CA HIS A 186 16.06 -9.15 10.10
C HIS A 186 16.16 -8.97 11.62
N GLU A 187 17.37 -8.90 12.16
CA GLU A 187 17.60 -8.67 13.59
C GLU A 187 16.96 -7.36 14.05
N LYS A 188 17.07 -6.30 13.24
CA LYS A 188 16.42 -5.01 13.52
C LYS A 188 14.89 -5.10 13.47
N ALA A 189 14.33 -5.78 12.48
CA ALA A 189 12.88 -5.98 12.38
C ALA A 189 12.32 -6.75 13.58
N VAL A 190 12.97 -7.86 13.98
CA VAL A 190 12.56 -8.64 15.15
C VAL A 190 12.64 -7.80 16.43
N LYS A 191 13.73 -7.04 16.60
CA LYS A 191 13.89 -6.15 17.77
C LYS A 191 12.81 -5.07 17.83
N GLU A 192 12.53 -4.42 16.70
CA GLU A 192 11.50 -3.39 16.61
C GLU A 192 10.11 -3.95 16.96
N LEU A 193 9.76 -5.13 16.44
CA LEU A 193 8.49 -5.78 16.76
C LEU A 193 8.39 -6.20 18.24
N ASP A 194 9.49 -6.70 18.83
CA ASP A 194 9.55 -7.04 20.25
C ASP A 194 9.33 -5.80 21.15
N GLU A 195 9.94 -4.67 20.81
CA GLU A 195 9.74 -3.38 21.50
C GLU A 195 8.27 -2.92 21.42
N HIS A 196 7.65 -2.93 20.23
CA HIS A 196 6.24 -2.58 20.07
C HIS A 196 5.31 -3.51 20.85
N CYS A 197 5.59 -4.82 20.83
CA CYS A 197 4.84 -5.81 21.60
C CYS A 197 4.92 -5.56 23.11
N ARG A 198 6.12 -5.29 23.64
CA ARG A 198 6.34 -5.09 25.09
C ARG A 198 5.74 -3.78 25.60
N GLU A 199 5.80 -2.74 24.79
CA GLU A 199 5.34 -1.39 25.14
C GLU A 199 3.87 -1.15 24.79
N ASN A 200 3.19 -2.15 24.20
CA ASN A 200 1.81 -2.06 23.73
C ASN A 200 1.60 -0.87 22.77
N ARG A 201 2.58 -0.62 21.90
CA ARG A 201 2.52 0.41 20.86
C ARG A 201 2.01 -0.18 19.55
N ILE A 202 1.30 0.65 18.78
CA ILE A 202 0.89 0.29 17.42
C ILE A 202 2.10 0.33 16.50
N TRP A 203 2.28 -0.71 15.69
CA TRP A 203 3.25 -0.76 14.61
C TRP A 203 2.52 -0.61 13.27
N TYR A 204 2.67 0.57 12.64
CA TYR A 204 1.82 1.01 11.52
C TYR A 204 0.33 0.99 11.86
N GLU A 205 -0.44 0.05 11.32
CA GLU A 205 -1.86 -0.16 11.67
C GLU A 205 -2.10 -1.40 12.54
N GLN A 206 -1.05 -2.07 13.05
CA GLN A 206 -1.16 -3.38 13.68
C GLN A 206 -0.71 -3.38 15.15
N VAL A 207 -1.46 -4.10 15.99
CA VAL A 207 -1.01 -4.50 17.33
C VAL A 207 -0.12 -5.74 17.18
N ILE A 208 1.10 -5.66 17.69
CA ILE A 208 2.06 -6.77 17.65
C ILE A 208 1.90 -7.63 18.90
N THR A 209 1.69 -8.93 18.69
CA THR A 209 1.59 -9.92 19.78
C THR A 209 2.85 -10.78 19.86
N PRO A 210 3.11 -11.48 20.98
CA PRO A 210 4.28 -12.38 21.08
C PRO A 210 4.32 -13.43 19.97
N LYS A 211 3.14 -13.90 19.52
CA LYS A 211 3.00 -14.84 18.40
C LYS A 211 3.47 -14.24 17.07
N VAL A 212 3.19 -12.95 16.83
CA VAL A 212 3.65 -12.22 15.64
C VAL A 212 5.17 -12.02 15.67
N VAL A 213 5.73 -11.66 16.84
CA VAL A 213 7.20 -11.53 16.99
C VAL A 213 7.88 -12.86 16.68
N GLU A 214 7.37 -13.97 17.23
CA GLU A 214 7.93 -15.30 16.97
C GLU A 214 7.76 -15.75 15.51
N TYR A 215 6.61 -15.44 14.90
CA TYR A 215 6.40 -15.71 13.47
C TYR A 215 7.47 -15.05 12.61
N VAL A 216 7.78 -13.77 12.84
CA VAL A 216 8.87 -13.11 12.11
C VAL A 216 10.21 -13.73 12.48
N ARG A 217 10.54 -13.88 13.77
CA ARG A 217 11.81 -14.44 14.25
C ARG A 217 12.12 -15.83 13.66
N SER A 218 11.10 -16.63 13.39
CA SER A 218 11.25 -17.98 12.84
C SER A 218 11.72 -18.02 11.38
N SER A 219 11.65 -16.89 10.65
CA SER A 219 12.03 -16.84 9.23
C SER A 219 12.62 -15.49 8.81
N GLN A 220 13.90 -15.50 8.42
CA GLN A 220 14.60 -14.31 7.91
C GLN A 220 13.96 -13.72 6.64
N GLU A 221 13.23 -14.52 5.86
CA GLU A 221 12.55 -14.03 4.66
C GLU A 221 11.48 -12.98 4.96
N ILE A 222 10.94 -12.96 6.18
CA ILE A 222 9.87 -12.05 6.59
C ILE A 222 10.48 -10.74 7.10
N LEU A 223 10.03 -9.62 6.54
CA LEU A 223 10.55 -8.26 6.80
C LEU A 223 12.05 -8.05 6.47
N SER A 224 12.72 -9.04 5.89
CA SER A 224 14.08 -8.89 5.35
C SER A 224 14.23 -9.64 4.02
N GLY A 225 14.92 -10.79 4.02
CA GLY A 225 15.23 -11.61 2.86
C GLY A 225 16.32 -12.65 3.11
N VAL A 226 16.38 -13.67 2.26
CA VAL A 226 17.43 -14.70 2.26
C VAL A 226 18.01 -14.81 0.85
N ARG A 227 19.34 -14.77 0.74
CA ARG A 227 20.02 -14.98 -0.54
C ARG A 227 20.06 -16.47 -0.89
N ASN A 228 19.83 -16.77 -2.16
CA ASN A 228 20.15 -18.05 -2.78
C ASN A 228 20.64 -17.82 -4.21
N GLY A 229 21.92 -18.10 -4.45
CA GLY A 229 22.60 -17.76 -5.70
C GLY A 229 22.58 -16.25 -5.91
N ASP A 230 22.06 -15.82 -7.05
CA ASP A 230 21.99 -14.40 -7.43
C ASP A 230 20.66 -13.74 -7.04
N TRP A 231 19.86 -14.37 -6.18
CA TRP A 231 18.52 -13.93 -5.86
C TRP A 231 18.32 -13.76 -4.36
N ILE A 232 17.62 -12.70 -3.96
CA ILE A 232 17.11 -12.50 -2.60
C ILE A 232 15.65 -12.93 -2.59
N TYR A 233 15.25 -13.83 -1.69
CA TYR A 233 13.87 -14.27 -1.51
C TYR A 233 13.23 -13.56 -0.32
N ASN A 234 12.01 -13.05 -0.49
CA ASN A 234 11.25 -12.41 0.58
C ASN A 234 9.85 -12.99 0.66
N THR A 235 9.40 -13.22 1.88
CA THR A 235 8.01 -13.54 2.19
C THR A 235 7.34 -12.30 2.74
N LYS A 236 6.17 -11.96 2.21
CA LYS A 236 5.43 -10.77 2.62
C LYS A 236 4.90 -10.93 4.05
N PHE A 237 4.96 -9.85 4.82
CA PHE A 237 4.32 -9.77 6.12
C PHE A 237 2.79 -9.65 5.94
N PRO A 238 1.95 -10.41 6.67
CA PRO A 238 0.50 -10.36 6.51
C PRO A 238 -0.08 -8.96 6.78
N TYR A 239 -1.20 -8.64 6.15
CA TYR A 239 -1.93 -7.37 6.40
C TYR A 239 -2.42 -7.29 7.84
N SER A 240 -3.04 -8.36 8.34
CA SER A 240 -3.49 -8.48 9.72
C SER A 240 -2.81 -9.69 10.39
N PRO A 241 -1.56 -9.56 10.87
CA PRO A 241 -0.72 -10.68 11.27
C PRO A 241 -1.32 -11.50 12.42
N ASN A 242 -1.91 -10.88 13.44
CA ASN A 242 -2.47 -11.62 14.56
C ASN A 242 -3.71 -12.46 14.16
N ALA A 243 -4.58 -11.88 13.32
CA ALA A 243 -5.75 -12.57 12.77
C ALA A 243 -5.31 -13.68 11.80
N TYR A 244 -4.42 -13.36 10.86
CA TYR A 244 -3.85 -14.31 9.90
C TYR A 244 -3.27 -15.56 10.58
N LEU A 245 -2.52 -15.38 11.68
CA LEU A 245 -1.91 -16.48 12.39
C LEU A 245 -2.91 -17.34 13.18
N SER A 246 -4.11 -16.82 13.44
CA SER A 246 -5.15 -17.49 14.23
C SER A 246 -6.29 -18.03 13.37
N GLU A 247 -6.35 -17.61 12.11
CA GLU A 247 -7.34 -18.03 11.13
C GLU A 247 -7.08 -19.45 10.63
N THR A 248 -8.15 -20.23 10.54
CA THR A 248 -8.19 -21.60 10.06
C THR A 248 -8.87 -21.75 8.70
N ASP A 249 -9.77 -20.82 8.36
CA ASP A 249 -10.39 -20.77 7.04
C ASP A 249 -9.35 -20.31 5.98
N PRO A 250 -9.07 -21.13 4.94
CA PRO A 250 -8.05 -20.79 3.96
C PRO A 250 -8.32 -19.48 3.20
N ASP A 251 -9.58 -19.17 2.89
CA ASP A 251 -9.94 -18.01 2.08
C ASP A 251 -9.83 -16.72 2.92
N GLU A 252 -10.31 -16.72 4.15
CA GLU A 252 -10.13 -15.60 5.08
C GLU A 252 -8.64 -15.40 5.42
N ARG A 253 -7.88 -16.49 5.58
CA ARG A 253 -6.43 -16.40 5.81
C ARG A 253 -5.71 -15.71 4.63
N ARG A 254 -6.07 -16.02 3.38
CA ARG A 254 -5.55 -15.30 2.20
C ARG A 254 -5.95 -13.83 2.21
N TYR A 255 -7.18 -13.52 2.58
CA TYR A 255 -7.64 -12.13 2.68
C TYR A 255 -6.87 -11.34 3.75
N LEU A 256 -6.56 -11.95 4.89
CA LEU A 256 -5.77 -11.37 5.98
C LEU A 256 -4.26 -11.25 5.64
N MET A 257 -3.77 -11.98 4.63
CA MET A 257 -2.43 -11.81 4.06
C MET A 257 -2.37 -10.61 3.10
N CYS A 258 -3.44 -10.34 2.33
CA CYS A 258 -3.41 -9.36 1.26
C CYS A 258 -3.53 -7.91 1.74
N HIS A 259 -2.53 -7.09 1.43
CA HIS A 259 -2.53 -5.63 1.68
C HIS A 259 -3.21 -4.81 0.57
N CYS A 260 -3.43 -5.38 -0.60
CA CYS A 260 -3.79 -4.61 -1.78
C CYS A 260 -5.28 -4.21 -1.75
N VAL A 261 -5.58 -2.95 -1.44
CA VAL A 261 -6.95 -2.43 -1.50
C VAL A 261 -7.58 -2.52 -2.89
N LEU A 262 -6.77 -2.64 -3.95
CA LEU A 262 -7.25 -2.71 -5.32
C LEU A 262 -7.75 -4.11 -5.74
N ALA A 263 -7.37 -5.15 -5.01
CA ALA A 263 -7.61 -6.53 -5.45
C ALA A 263 -8.01 -7.49 -4.32
N ARG A 264 -7.77 -7.16 -3.05
CA ARG A 264 -8.03 -8.07 -1.93
C ARG A 264 -9.48 -8.51 -1.83
N GLU A 265 -10.44 -7.68 -2.23
CA GLU A 265 -11.86 -8.04 -2.19
C GLU A 265 -12.18 -9.20 -3.14
N ALA A 266 -11.43 -9.36 -4.24
CA ALA A 266 -11.57 -10.53 -5.12
C ALA A 266 -11.20 -11.85 -4.44
N VAL A 267 -10.35 -11.82 -3.40
CA VAL A 267 -10.05 -13.02 -2.61
C VAL A 267 -11.29 -13.50 -1.86
N LYS A 268 -12.14 -12.56 -1.40
CA LYS A 268 -13.38 -12.87 -0.67
C LYS A 268 -14.54 -13.21 -1.60
N SER A 269 -14.74 -12.43 -2.65
CA SER A 269 -15.84 -12.64 -3.59
C SER A 269 -15.58 -13.79 -4.57
N GLY A 270 -14.32 -14.18 -4.77
CA GLY A 270 -13.90 -15.10 -5.82
C GLY A 270 -14.02 -14.52 -7.24
N ALA A 271 -14.33 -13.22 -7.38
CA ALA A 271 -14.53 -12.56 -8.67
C ALA A 271 -14.21 -11.06 -8.64
N PRO A 272 -13.65 -10.49 -9.73
CA PRO A 272 -13.15 -11.19 -10.91
C PRO A 272 -11.89 -12.00 -10.59
N ASP A 273 -11.51 -12.90 -11.50
CA ASP A 273 -10.26 -13.64 -11.38
C ASP A 273 -9.06 -12.68 -11.57
N ILE A 274 -8.33 -12.40 -10.48
CA ILE A 274 -7.16 -11.54 -10.51
C ILE A 274 -5.93 -12.41 -10.75
N PRO A 275 -5.15 -12.18 -11.82
CA PRO A 275 -3.96 -12.98 -12.05
C PRO A 275 -2.87 -12.70 -11.00
N MET A 276 -2.07 -13.71 -10.65
CA MET A 276 -1.00 -13.56 -9.65
C MET A 276 0.01 -12.47 -10.01
N GLU A 277 0.21 -12.20 -11.30
CA GLU A 277 1.14 -11.20 -11.79
C GLU A 277 0.66 -9.76 -11.52
N TRP A 278 -0.59 -9.54 -11.11
CA TRP A 278 -0.95 -8.25 -10.50
C TRP A 278 -0.06 -7.94 -9.29
N CYS A 279 0.41 -8.96 -8.57
CA CYS A 279 1.28 -8.79 -7.42
C CYS A 279 2.69 -8.28 -7.77
N TYR A 280 3.03 -8.08 -9.06
CA TYR A 280 4.20 -7.28 -9.41
C TYR A 280 4.11 -5.85 -8.85
N CYS A 281 2.90 -5.29 -8.69
CA CYS A 281 2.70 -4.02 -7.98
C CYS A 281 3.20 -4.09 -6.52
N SER A 282 2.85 -5.17 -5.80
CA SER A 282 3.36 -5.38 -4.45
C SER A 282 4.85 -5.70 -4.43
N ALA A 283 5.35 -6.40 -5.46
CA ALA A 283 6.75 -6.72 -5.59
C ALA A 283 7.57 -5.44 -5.83
N GLY A 284 7.06 -4.49 -6.61
CA GLY A 284 7.63 -3.15 -6.82
C GLY A 284 7.78 -2.35 -5.52
N TYR A 285 6.76 -2.38 -4.65
CA TYR A 285 6.88 -1.81 -3.30
C TYR A 285 8.02 -2.46 -2.50
N GLY A 286 8.08 -3.80 -2.48
CA GLY A 286 9.15 -4.54 -1.78
C GLY A 286 10.54 -4.33 -2.39
N LYS A 287 10.60 -4.15 -3.70
CA LYS A 287 11.79 -3.95 -4.52
C LYS A 287 12.49 -2.63 -4.21
N LEU A 288 11.74 -1.59 -3.86
CA LEU A 288 12.25 -0.23 -3.69
C LEU A 288 13.44 -0.11 -2.73
N ARG A 289 13.46 -0.89 -1.64
CA ARG A 289 14.62 -0.91 -0.72
C ARG A 289 15.89 -1.46 -1.35
N TYR A 290 15.75 -2.45 -2.24
CA TYR A 290 16.86 -3.00 -3.01
C TYR A 290 17.30 -2.03 -4.09
N ASP A 291 16.36 -1.36 -4.76
CA ASP A 291 16.69 -0.33 -5.75
C ASP A 291 17.55 0.78 -5.14
N VAL A 292 17.17 1.25 -3.95
CA VAL A 292 17.91 2.28 -3.21
C VAL A 292 19.26 1.76 -2.71
N ALA A 293 19.31 0.53 -2.19
CA ALA A 293 20.56 -0.06 -1.69
C ALA A 293 21.58 -0.30 -2.81
N PHE A 294 21.13 -0.86 -3.93
CA PHE A 294 21.98 -1.22 -5.06
C PHE A 294 22.23 -0.07 -6.03
N GLY A 295 21.37 0.94 -6.02
CA GLY A 295 21.40 2.10 -6.91
C GLY A 295 20.99 1.76 -8.35
N VAL A 296 20.11 0.77 -8.54
CA VAL A 296 19.63 0.31 -9.87
C VAL A 296 18.16 -0.08 -9.82
N ASP A 297 17.48 -0.14 -10.96
CA ASP A 297 16.13 -0.74 -11.09
C ASP A 297 16.28 -2.27 -11.04
N THR A 298 16.04 -2.88 -9.88
CA THR A 298 16.35 -4.29 -9.57
C THR A 298 15.35 -5.25 -10.23
N ASP A 299 15.77 -6.29 -10.93
CA ASP A 299 14.79 -7.27 -11.45
C ASP A 299 14.06 -8.00 -10.30
N VAL A 300 12.76 -8.21 -10.47
CA VAL A 300 11.91 -8.87 -9.48
C VAL A 300 11.04 -9.93 -10.14
N GLU A 301 10.69 -10.97 -9.40
CA GLU A 301 9.71 -11.96 -9.82
C GLU A 301 8.73 -12.30 -8.69
N VAL A 302 7.47 -12.52 -9.06
CA VAL A 302 6.42 -13.04 -8.19
C VAL A 302 6.46 -14.56 -8.22
N ILE A 303 6.70 -15.19 -7.07
CA ILE A 303 6.84 -16.64 -6.95
C ILE A 303 5.57 -17.29 -6.39
N GLU A 304 4.95 -16.64 -5.40
CA GLU A 304 3.71 -17.10 -4.78
C GLU A 304 2.81 -15.89 -4.50
N SER A 305 1.50 -16.07 -4.61
CA SER A 305 0.52 -15.04 -4.31
C SER A 305 -0.77 -15.63 -3.75
N VAL A 306 -1.49 -14.83 -2.96
CA VAL A 306 -2.88 -15.15 -2.57
C VAL A 306 -3.79 -15.41 -3.77
N PHE A 307 -3.51 -14.75 -4.90
CA PHE A 307 -4.26 -14.93 -6.15
C PHE A 307 -3.92 -16.22 -6.89
N SER A 308 -2.84 -16.92 -6.52
CA SER A 308 -2.54 -18.27 -7.01
C SER A 308 -3.00 -19.35 -6.00
N GLY A 309 -3.86 -19.00 -5.05
CA GLY A 309 -4.36 -19.89 -4.01
C GLY A 309 -3.44 -20.11 -2.79
N SER A 310 -2.27 -19.48 -2.75
CA SER A 310 -1.31 -19.60 -1.65
C SER A 310 -1.77 -18.80 -0.42
N ASP A 311 -1.51 -19.28 0.80
CA ASP A 311 -1.74 -18.50 2.04
C ASP A 311 -0.66 -17.42 2.28
N LYS A 312 0.39 -17.41 1.47
CA LYS A 312 1.49 -16.44 1.53
C LYS A 312 1.83 -15.83 0.17
N CYS A 313 2.40 -14.62 0.20
CA CYS A 313 2.99 -14.00 -0.97
C CYS A 313 4.52 -14.01 -0.87
N ARG A 314 5.20 -14.43 -1.93
CA ARG A 314 6.67 -14.53 -1.96
C ARG A 314 7.22 -13.96 -3.26
N PHE A 315 8.31 -13.20 -3.13
CA PHE A 315 8.99 -12.52 -4.23
C PHE A 315 10.47 -12.88 -4.24
N ARG A 316 11.12 -12.76 -5.40
CA ARG A 316 12.58 -12.77 -5.47
C ARG A 316 13.13 -11.57 -6.23
N PHE A 317 14.28 -11.07 -5.82
CA PHE A 317 14.93 -9.88 -6.35
C PHE A 317 16.35 -10.21 -6.81
N LYS A 318 16.72 -9.83 -8.04
CA LYS A 318 18.03 -10.17 -8.61
C LYS A 318 19.11 -9.30 -7.97
N ILE A 319 20.18 -9.91 -7.51
CA ILE A 319 21.36 -9.21 -7.01
C ILE A 319 22.20 -8.78 -8.23
N PRO A 320 22.56 -7.48 -8.36
CA PRO A 320 23.47 -7.06 -9.41
C PRO A 320 24.86 -7.69 -9.26
N GLU A 321 25.53 -8.03 -10.37
CA GLU A 321 26.81 -8.76 -10.36
C GLU A 321 27.88 -8.16 -9.44
N LYS A 322 27.94 -6.83 -9.34
CA LYS A 322 28.87 -6.10 -8.45
C LYS A 322 28.68 -6.37 -6.95
N PHE A 323 27.55 -6.97 -6.56
CA PHE A 323 27.20 -7.31 -5.17
C PHE A 323 27.12 -8.82 -4.92
N LEU A 324 27.47 -9.64 -5.93
CA LEU A 324 27.45 -11.10 -5.81
C LEU A 324 28.61 -11.63 -4.96
#